data_AF-A0A353IPA0-F1
#
_entry.id   AF-A0A353IPA0-F1
#
_cell.length_a   1.000
_cell.length_b   1.000
_cell.length_c   1.000
_cell.angle_alpha   90.00
_cell.angle_beta   90.00
_cell.angle_gamma   90.00
#
_symmetry.space_group_name_H-M   'P 1'
#
loop_
_entity.id
_entity.type
_entity.pdbx_description
1 polymer ?
#
loop_
_entity_poly.entity_id
_entity_poly.type
_entity_poly.pdbx_seq_one_letter_code
_entity_poly.pdbx_strand_id
1 'polypeptide(L)'
;MSPEELLKAMFKAGVDAALPSLCVPPHLPSHPKGRTVIIGAGKASGAMAKALEDAWDGPLDGVVVTRYGYRLPTERLEVVEAAHPVPDAAGREAARRIFKAVQGLTEDDLVLALISGGGSALLAAPAEGISLEDKQAVNKALLASGATISEMNTVRKHLSAIKGGRLARAAYPAKVVALMISDVPGDDASIIASGPTVP
;
A
#
# COMPACT_ATOMS: atom_id res chain seq x y z
N MET A 1 20.26 23.48 -26.28
CA MET A 1 19.29 23.42 -25.19
C MET A 1 19.39 24.72 -24.40
N SER A 2 18.30 25.46 -24.24
CA SER A 2 18.24 26.66 -23.40
C SER A 2 18.25 26.28 -21.90
N PRO A 3 18.57 27.21 -20.99
CA PRO A 3 18.45 26.96 -19.55
C PRO A 3 17.04 26.52 -19.13
N GLU A 4 16.00 27.07 -19.75
CA GLU A 4 14.62 26.69 -19.48
C GLU A 4 14.32 25.24 -19.92
N GLU A 5 14.78 24.85 -21.12
CA GLU A 5 14.63 23.49 -21.61
C GLU A 5 15.33 22.47 -20.70
N LEU A 6 16.53 22.82 -20.22
CA LEU A 6 17.28 21.99 -19.28
C LEU A 6 16.52 21.81 -17.96
N LEU A 7 16.00 22.89 -17.37
CA LEU A 7 15.26 22.83 -16.11
C LEU A 7 13.96 22.00 -16.25
N LYS A 8 13.24 22.14 -17.36
CA LYS A 8 12.06 21.31 -17.64
C LYS A 8 12.43 19.83 -17.80
N ALA A 9 13.54 19.53 -18.47
CA ALA A 9 14.02 18.17 -18.63
C ALA A 9 14.42 17.54 -17.28
N MET A 10 15.12 18.29 -16.41
CA MET A 10 15.48 17.84 -15.06
C MET A 10 14.24 17.59 -14.19
N PHE A 11 13.26 18.51 -14.21
CA PHE A 11 12.00 18.33 -13.51
C PHE A 11 11.25 17.09 -14.00
N LYS A 12 11.13 16.92 -15.33
CA LYS A 12 10.49 15.75 -15.92
C LYS A 12 11.18 14.46 -15.50
N ALA A 13 12.51 14.41 -15.54
CA ALA A 13 13.26 13.24 -15.10
C ALA A 13 12.97 12.88 -13.63
N GLY A 14 12.85 13.88 -12.74
CA GLY A 14 12.46 13.67 -11.34
C GLY A 14 11.03 13.12 -11.19
N VAL A 15 10.08 13.64 -11.97
CA VAL A 15 8.69 13.14 -11.97
C VAL A 15 8.61 11.72 -12.54
N ASP A 16 9.28 11.47 -13.67
CA ASP A 16 9.30 10.18 -14.34
C ASP A 16 9.87 9.08 -13.43
N ALA A 17 10.88 9.39 -12.61
CA ALA A 17 11.47 8.46 -11.65
C ALA A 17 10.48 7.97 -10.58
N ALA A 18 9.43 8.75 -10.29
CA ALA A 18 8.39 8.39 -9.32
C ALA A 18 7.04 8.03 -9.98
N LEU A 19 6.94 8.08 -11.30
CA LEU A 19 5.70 7.80 -12.02
C LEU A 19 5.46 6.28 -12.08
N PRO A 20 4.34 5.75 -11.53
CA PRO A 20 4.12 4.30 -11.44
C PRO A 20 4.23 3.54 -12.75
N SER A 21 3.79 4.13 -13.87
CA SER A 21 3.87 3.51 -15.20
C SER A 21 5.31 3.33 -15.70
N LEU A 22 6.28 4.06 -15.15
CA LEU A 22 7.69 3.97 -15.53
C LEU A 22 8.50 3.21 -14.48
N CYS A 23 8.26 3.45 -13.20
CA CYS A 23 9.08 2.88 -12.13
C CYS A 23 8.62 1.49 -11.67
N VAL A 24 7.35 1.10 -11.82
CA VAL A 24 6.89 -0.24 -11.39
C VAL A 24 7.38 -1.37 -12.30
N PRO A 25 7.22 -1.31 -13.64
CA PRO A 25 7.55 -2.44 -14.52
C PRO A 25 8.99 -2.98 -14.38
N PRO A 26 10.04 -2.13 -14.26
CA PRO A 26 11.42 -2.61 -14.08
C PRO A 26 11.68 -3.39 -12.78
N HIS A 27 10.79 -3.29 -11.80
CA HIS A 27 10.93 -3.92 -10.49
C HIS A 27 10.00 -5.12 -10.27
N LEU A 28 9.24 -5.53 -11.29
CA LEU A 28 8.39 -6.71 -11.20
C LEU A 28 9.24 -7.98 -11.03
N PRO A 29 8.91 -8.87 -10.07
CA PRO A 29 9.64 -10.11 -9.87
C PRO A 29 9.34 -11.13 -10.99
N SER A 30 10.13 -12.20 -11.05
CA SER A 30 9.78 -13.37 -11.88
C SER A 30 8.49 -14.03 -11.40
N HIS A 31 7.82 -14.76 -12.29
CA HIS A 31 6.58 -15.45 -11.94
C HIS A 31 6.83 -16.52 -10.87
N PRO A 32 5.90 -16.67 -9.90
CA PRO A 32 5.90 -17.81 -8.99
C PRO A 32 5.55 -19.12 -9.71
N LYS A 33 5.71 -20.25 -9.02
CA LYS A 33 5.16 -21.54 -9.48
C LYS A 33 3.66 -21.63 -9.23
N GLY A 34 3.20 -21.04 -8.13
CA GLY A 34 1.82 -20.95 -7.70
C GLY A 34 1.14 -19.65 -8.16
N ARG A 35 0.32 -19.09 -7.29
CA ARG A 35 -0.49 -17.90 -7.55
C ARG A 35 0.30 -16.62 -7.33
N THR A 36 -0.07 -15.58 -8.09
CA THR A 36 0.34 -14.20 -7.85
C THR A 36 -0.82 -13.44 -7.22
N VAL A 37 -0.68 -13.08 -5.94
CA VAL A 37 -1.66 -12.31 -5.18
C VAL A 37 -1.20 -10.86 -5.06
N ILE A 38 -1.98 -9.94 -5.61
CA ILE A 38 -1.74 -8.51 -5.59
C ILE A 38 -2.51 -7.88 -4.44
N ILE A 39 -1.79 -7.19 -3.57
CA ILE A 39 -2.39 -6.36 -2.52
C ILE A 39 -1.84 -4.96 -2.65
N GLY A 40 -2.56 -3.95 -2.21
CA GLY A 40 -2.01 -2.60 -2.24
C GLY A 40 -2.85 -1.58 -1.51
N ALA A 41 -2.19 -0.52 -1.05
CA ALA A 41 -2.87 0.61 -0.47
C ALA A 41 -2.03 1.88 -0.51
N GLY A 42 -2.68 2.96 -0.94
CA GLY A 42 -2.07 4.28 -0.99
C GLY A 42 -2.61 5.14 -2.12
N LYS A 43 -2.19 6.41 -2.12
CA LYS A 43 -2.59 7.42 -3.11
C LYS A 43 -2.17 7.02 -4.54
N ALA A 44 -1.01 6.38 -4.69
CA ALA A 44 -0.49 5.93 -5.98
C ALA A 44 -0.83 4.47 -6.29
N SER A 45 -1.35 3.70 -5.33
CA SER A 45 -1.51 2.25 -5.48
C SER A 45 -2.46 1.85 -6.61
N GLY A 46 -3.49 2.65 -6.91
CA GLY A 46 -4.33 2.41 -8.09
C GLY A 46 -3.56 2.52 -9.42
N ALA A 47 -2.66 3.51 -9.52
CA ALA A 47 -1.78 3.65 -10.69
C ALA A 47 -0.68 2.59 -10.74
N MET A 48 -0.16 2.16 -9.59
CA MET A 48 0.76 1.03 -9.51
C MET A 48 0.08 -0.28 -9.94
N ALA A 49 -1.18 -0.48 -9.56
CA ALA A 49 -1.95 -1.66 -9.95
C ALA A 49 -2.16 -1.70 -11.47
N LYS A 50 -2.48 -0.56 -12.08
CA LYS A 50 -2.59 -0.45 -13.53
C LYS A 50 -1.26 -0.74 -14.24
N ALA A 51 -0.17 -0.14 -13.77
CA ALA A 51 1.15 -0.37 -14.35
C ALA A 51 1.60 -1.84 -14.23
N LEU A 52 1.29 -2.49 -13.12
CA LEU A 52 1.52 -3.92 -12.94
C LEU A 52 0.66 -4.73 -13.90
N GLU A 53 -0.64 -4.47 -13.96
CA GLU A 53 -1.55 -5.21 -14.85
C GLU A 53 -1.16 -5.09 -16.32
N ASP A 54 -0.64 -3.94 -16.76
CA ASP A 54 -0.19 -3.74 -18.14
C ASP A 54 1.09 -4.52 -18.47
N ALA A 55 1.96 -4.72 -17.48
CA ALA A 55 3.26 -5.34 -17.65
C ALA A 55 3.30 -6.83 -17.26
N TRP A 56 2.29 -7.32 -16.54
CA TRP A 56 2.26 -8.68 -16.01
C TRP A 56 1.53 -9.66 -16.95
N ASP A 57 2.28 -10.59 -17.50
CA ASP A 57 1.76 -11.63 -18.41
C ASP A 57 1.37 -12.91 -17.66
N GLY A 58 0.39 -12.80 -16.77
CA GLY A 58 -0.08 -13.94 -15.99
C GLY A 58 -1.40 -13.68 -15.26
N PRO A 59 -1.98 -14.72 -14.62
CA PRO A 59 -3.14 -14.55 -13.78
C PRO A 59 -2.82 -13.64 -12.60
N LEU A 60 -3.78 -12.79 -12.27
CA LEU A 60 -3.73 -11.85 -11.15
C LEU A 60 -4.97 -12.07 -10.28
N ASP A 61 -4.76 -12.13 -8.97
CA ASP A 61 -5.83 -12.15 -7.96
C ASP A 61 -5.51 -11.11 -6.89
N GLY A 62 -6.52 -10.69 -6.12
CA GLY A 62 -6.35 -9.80 -4.98
C GLY A 62 -7.01 -8.43 -5.17
N VAL A 63 -6.63 -7.48 -4.32
CA VAL A 63 -7.34 -6.21 -4.19
C VAL A 63 -6.40 -5.08 -3.79
N VAL A 64 -6.56 -3.94 -4.45
CA VAL A 64 -5.80 -2.72 -4.20
C VAL A 64 -6.74 -1.61 -3.78
N VAL A 65 -6.32 -0.79 -2.82
CA VAL A 65 -7.12 0.32 -2.28
C VAL A 65 -6.47 1.65 -2.61
N THR A 66 -7.26 2.59 -3.13
CA THR A 66 -6.84 3.98 -3.32
C THR A 66 -7.89 4.96 -2.78
N ARG A 67 -7.63 6.26 -2.92
CA ARG A 67 -8.56 7.31 -2.47
C ARG A 67 -9.69 7.53 -3.50
N TYR A 68 -10.86 7.96 -3.04
CA TYR A 68 -12.00 8.30 -3.91
C TYR A 68 -11.62 9.25 -5.06
N GLY A 69 -12.05 8.90 -6.28
CA GLY A 69 -11.79 9.64 -7.51
C GLY A 69 -10.41 9.39 -8.15
N TYR A 70 -9.65 8.41 -7.66
CA TYR A 70 -8.30 8.08 -8.16
C TYR A 70 -8.17 6.64 -8.63
N ARG A 71 -9.26 5.88 -8.67
CA ARG A 71 -9.27 4.60 -9.37
C ARG A 71 -8.90 4.80 -10.84
N LEU A 72 -7.99 3.97 -11.33
CA LEU A 72 -7.76 3.79 -12.76
C LEU A 72 -8.49 2.55 -13.25
N PRO A 73 -8.90 2.50 -14.53
CA PRO A 73 -9.52 1.32 -15.11
C PRO A 73 -8.50 0.18 -15.17
N THR A 74 -8.87 -0.95 -14.56
CA THR A 74 -8.16 -2.22 -14.59
C THR A 74 -9.13 -3.31 -15.05
N GLU A 75 -8.64 -4.30 -15.79
CA GLU A 75 -9.46 -5.37 -16.38
C GLU A 75 -9.49 -6.63 -15.51
N ARG A 76 -8.38 -6.96 -14.85
CA ARG A 76 -8.14 -8.20 -14.13
C ARG A 76 -8.02 -7.98 -12.62
N LEU A 77 -7.51 -6.84 -12.20
CA LEU A 77 -7.34 -6.46 -10.81
C LEU A 77 -8.47 -5.60 -10.29
N GLU A 78 -8.89 -5.86 -9.06
CA GLU A 78 -9.86 -5.00 -8.39
C GLU A 78 -9.16 -3.83 -7.69
N VAL A 79 -9.61 -2.61 -8.03
CA VAL A 79 -9.20 -1.38 -7.36
C VAL A 79 -10.42 -0.78 -6.65
N VAL A 80 -10.37 -0.77 -5.32
CA VAL A 80 -11.41 -0.20 -4.44
C VAL A 80 -11.00 1.19 -4.00
N GLU A 81 -11.99 2.05 -3.75
CA GLU A 81 -11.77 3.39 -3.23
C GLU A 81 -12.22 3.49 -1.77
N ALA A 82 -11.47 4.26 -0.98
CA ALA A 82 -11.75 4.49 0.44
C ALA A 82 -11.33 5.91 0.87
N ALA A 83 -11.73 6.31 2.08
CA ALA A 83 -11.43 7.64 2.59
C ALA A 83 -9.98 7.82 3.04
N HIS A 84 -9.45 9.00 2.74
CA HIS A 84 -8.17 9.52 3.23
C HIS A 84 -8.32 11.04 3.39
N PRO A 85 -7.82 11.68 4.47
CA PRO A 85 -6.88 11.14 5.46
C PRO A 85 -7.52 10.43 6.66
N VAL A 86 -8.84 10.53 6.83
CA VAL A 86 -9.57 9.85 7.92
C VAL A 86 -10.13 8.53 7.39
N PRO A 87 -9.86 7.39 8.04
CA PRO A 87 -10.37 6.08 7.60
C PRO A 87 -11.89 5.98 7.62
N ASP A 88 -12.47 5.17 6.73
CA ASP A 88 -13.91 4.88 6.68
C ASP A 88 -14.23 3.37 6.61
N ALA A 89 -15.51 3.04 6.47
CA ALA A 89 -15.98 1.66 6.39
C ALA A 89 -15.49 0.93 5.13
N ALA A 90 -15.34 1.64 4.00
CA ALA A 90 -14.82 1.07 2.76
C ALA A 90 -13.35 0.65 2.93
N GLY A 91 -12.52 1.49 3.56
CA GLY A 91 -11.14 1.15 3.90
C GLY A 91 -11.05 -0.03 4.87
N ARG A 92 -11.98 -0.14 5.83
CA ARG A 92 -12.05 -1.30 6.74
C ARG A 92 -12.36 -2.59 6.01
N GLU A 93 -13.38 -2.57 5.14
CA GLU A 93 -13.78 -3.74 4.38
C GLU A 93 -12.68 -4.16 3.39
N ALA A 94 -12.05 -3.22 2.71
CA ALA A 94 -10.95 -3.52 1.82
C ALA A 94 -9.74 -4.09 2.57
N ALA A 95 -9.41 -3.57 3.75
CA ALA A 95 -8.34 -4.12 4.59
C ALA A 95 -8.65 -5.57 5.03
N ARG A 96 -9.90 -5.89 5.35
CA ARG A 96 -10.35 -7.25 5.68
C ARG A 96 -10.16 -8.20 4.49
N ARG A 97 -10.51 -7.73 3.29
CA ARG A 97 -10.35 -8.50 2.04
C ARG A 97 -8.89 -8.73 1.69
N ILE A 98 -8.04 -7.72 1.83
CA ILE A 98 -6.58 -7.83 1.68
C ILE A 98 -6.03 -8.87 2.65
N PHE A 99 -6.41 -8.81 3.93
CA PHE A 99 -5.95 -9.77 4.92
C PHE A 99 -6.36 -11.19 4.57
N LYS A 100 -7.60 -11.40 4.12
CA LYS A 100 -8.08 -12.72 3.68
C LYS A 100 -7.34 -13.22 2.42
N ALA A 101 -7.05 -12.34 1.47
CA ALA A 101 -6.40 -12.70 0.21
C ALA A 101 -4.98 -13.26 0.40
N VAL A 102 -4.30 -12.87 1.48
CA VAL A 102 -2.94 -13.36 1.78
C VAL A 102 -2.93 -14.59 2.69
N GLN A 103 -4.07 -15.08 3.18
CA GLN A 103 -4.10 -16.25 4.05
C GLN A 103 -4.12 -17.56 3.25
N GLY A 104 -3.52 -18.62 3.82
CA GLY A 104 -3.55 -19.96 3.23
C GLY A 104 -2.74 -20.09 1.94
N LEU A 105 -1.74 -19.23 1.76
CA LEU A 105 -0.77 -19.33 0.68
C LEU A 105 0.29 -20.39 1.00
N THR A 106 1.06 -20.77 -0.01
CA THR A 106 2.14 -21.75 0.06
C THR A 106 3.48 -21.11 -0.33
N GLU A 107 4.59 -21.82 -0.15
CA GLU A 107 5.93 -21.36 -0.56
C GLU A 107 6.06 -21.12 -2.08
N ASP A 108 5.18 -21.76 -2.87
CA ASP A 108 5.12 -21.59 -4.31
C ASP A 108 4.36 -20.33 -4.74
N ASP A 109 3.61 -19.69 -3.84
CA ASP A 109 2.85 -18.47 -4.11
C ASP A 109 3.69 -17.20 -3.90
N LEU A 110 3.29 -16.11 -4.57
CA LEU A 110 3.86 -14.77 -4.44
C LEU A 110 2.79 -13.77 -4.02
N VAL A 111 3.10 -12.98 -2.98
CA VAL A 111 2.37 -11.74 -2.67
C VAL A 111 3.17 -10.56 -3.20
N LEU A 112 2.56 -9.75 -4.05
CA LEU A 112 3.12 -8.49 -4.55
C LEU A 112 2.35 -7.31 -3.96
N ALA A 113 2.98 -6.60 -3.02
CA ALA A 113 2.38 -5.52 -2.25
C ALA A 113 2.72 -4.14 -2.85
N LEU A 114 1.72 -3.43 -3.36
CA LEU A 114 1.83 -2.11 -3.99
C LEU A 114 1.49 -1.00 -2.98
N ILE A 115 2.49 -0.48 -2.29
CA ILE A 115 2.31 0.44 -1.16
C ILE A 115 2.72 1.85 -1.55
N SER A 116 1.95 2.84 -1.11
CA SER A 116 2.34 4.26 -1.23
C SER A 116 1.80 5.09 -0.08
N GLY A 117 2.18 6.37 -0.06
CA GLY A 117 1.67 7.34 0.91
C GLY A 117 0.15 7.32 1.06
N GLY A 118 -0.34 7.49 2.29
CA GLY A 118 -1.77 7.43 2.63
C GLY A 118 -2.31 6.02 2.95
N GLY A 119 -1.50 4.97 2.76
CA GLY A 119 -1.90 3.60 3.07
C GLY A 119 -2.33 3.37 4.52
N SER A 120 -1.83 4.15 5.50
CA SER A 120 -2.23 4.01 6.91
C SER A 120 -3.72 4.23 7.14
N ALA A 121 -4.33 5.16 6.40
CA ALA A 121 -5.76 5.47 6.48
C ALA A 121 -6.60 4.51 5.64
N LEU A 122 -6.12 4.19 4.43
CA LEU A 122 -6.82 3.30 3.49
C LEU A 122 -6.85 1.83 3.97
N LEU A 123 -5.85 1.39 4.74
CA LEU A 123 -5.80 0.06 5.38
C LEU A 123 -6.30 0.11 6.82
N ALA A 124 -7.58 0.37 6.98
CA ALA A 124 -8.20 0.50 8.29
C ALA A 124 -8.57 -0.87 8.90
N ALA A 125 -7.59 -1.65 9.35
CA ALA A 125 -7.85 -2.89 10.10
C ALA A 125 -7.60 -2.66 11.60
N PRO A 126 -8.64 -2.46 12.43
CA PRO A 126 -8.55 -2.56 13.88
C PRO A 126 -8.02 -3.92 14.33
N ALA A 127 -7.36 -3.96 15.48
CA ALA A 127 -7.09 -5.22 16.16
C ALA A 127 -8.40 -5.78 16.74
N GLU A 128 -8.38 -7.05 17.14
CA GLU A 128 -9.51 -7.68 17.82
C GLU A 128 -9.93 -6.88 19.06
N GLY A 129 -11.24 -6.68 19.25
CA GLY A 129 -11.78 -5.89 20.35
C GLY A 129 -11.71 -4.36 20.17
N ILE A 130 -11.20 -3.86 19.04
CA ILE A 130 -11.10 -2.41 18.74
C ILE A 130 -12.06 -2.05 17.60
N SER A 131 -12.87 -1.01 17.79
CA SER A 131 -13.74 -0.48 16.72
C SER A 131 -13.00 0.44 15.74
N LEU A 132 -13.64 0.81 14.63
CA LEU A 132 -13.06 1.80 13.71
C LEU A 132 -13.05 3.19 14.36
N GLU A 133 -14.10 3.47 15.12
CA GLU A 133 -14.35 4.69 15.88
C GLU A 133 -13.26 4.88 16.95
N ASP A 134 -12.89 3.82 17.66
CA ASP A 134 -11.78 3.84 18.64
C ASP A 134 -10.47 4.25 17.97
N LYS A 135 -10.14 3.68 16.79
CA LYS A 135 -8.92 4.07 16.05
C LYS A 135 -8.95 5.53 15.63
N GLN A 136 -10.09 6.02 15.16
CA GLN A 136 -10.25 7.42 14.77
C GLN A 136 -10.08 8.34 15.99
N ALA A 137 -10.68 7.99 17.13
CA ALA A 137 -10.59 8.73 18.38
C ALA A 137 -9.14 8.79 18.89
N VAL A 138 -8.44 7.66 18.94
CA VAL A 138 -7.02 7.61 19.33
C VAL A 138 -6.15 8.43 18.38
N ASN A 139 -6.34 8.32 17.05
CA ASN A 139 -5.57 9.10 16.09
C ASN A 139 -5.80 10.62 16.28
N LYS A 140 -7.03 11.04 16.57
CA LYS A 140 -7.36 12.45 16.86
C LYS A 140 -6.70 12.92 18.16
N ALA A 141 -6.72 12.10 19.21
CA ALA A 141 -6.09 12.42 20.48
C ALA A 141 -4.57 12.56 20.36
N LEU A 142 -3.91 11.66 19.62
CA LEU A 142 -2.46 11.72 19.37
C LEU A 142 -2.05 12.95 18.56
N LEU A 143 -2.86 13.35 17.56
CA LEU A 143 -2.63 14.59 16.82
C LEU A 143 -2.75 15.82 17.74
N ALA A 144 -3.79 15.85 18.58
CA ALA A 144 -4.04 16.95 19.51
C ALA A 144 -2.96 17.05 20.60
N SER A 145 -2.30 15.94 20.96
CA SER A 145 -1.22 15.93 21.95
C SER A 145 0.14 16.38 21.39
N GLY A 146 0.25 16.66 20.09
CA GLY A 146 1.52 17.00 19.45
C GLY A 146 2.48 15.82 19.31
N ALA A 147 1.97 14.58 19.34
CA ALA A 147 2.80 13.38 19.16
C ALA A 147 3.50 13.41 17.79
N THR A 148 4.76 12.99 17.75
CA THR A 148 5.52 12.86 16.51
C THR A 148 4.92 11.75 15.62
N ILE A 149 5.21 11.80 14.31
CA ILE A 149 4.75 10.76 13.39
C ILE A 149 5.22 9.36 13.79
N SER A 150 6.42 9.26 14.39
CA SER A 150 6.97 8.00 14.90
C SER A 150 6.17 7.46 16.08
N GLU A 151 5.89 8.29 17.09
CA GLU A 151 5.06 7.92 18.25
C GLU A 151 3.64 7.53 17.82
N MET A 152 3.04 8.32 16.92
CA MET A 152 1.75 8.00 16.34
C MET A 152 1.75 6.65 15.62
N ASN A 153 2.77 6.38 14.81
CA ASN A 153 2.93 5.10 14.12
C ASN A 153 3.10 3.94 15.09
N THR A 154 3.88 4.12 16.16
CA THR A 154 4.05 3.11 17.21
C THR A 154 2.71 2.71 17.81
N VAL A 155 1.87 3.66 18.23
CA VAL A 155 0.54 3.35 18.75
C VAL A 155 -0.35 2.73 17.67
N ARG A 156 -0.41 3.31 16.47
CA ARG A 156 -1.23 2.80 15.36
C ARG A 156 -0.88 1.38 14.94
N LYS A 157 0.40 0.99 15.00
CA LYS A 157 0.85 -0.38 14.75
C LYS A 157 0.27 -1.32 15.81
N HIS A 158 0.29 -0.97 17.09
CA HIS A 158 -0.24 -1.83 18.16
C HIS A 158 -1.76 -1.98 18.15
N LEU A 159 -2.49 -0.99 17.63
CA LEU A 159 -3.95 -1.02 17.51
C LEU A 159 -4.44 -1.61 16.18
N SER A 160 -3.60 -2.36 15.44
CA SER A 160 -3.94 -2.86 14.10
C SER A 160 -3.64 -4.33 13.91
N ALA A 161 -4.57 -5.03 13.23
CA ALA A 161 -4.39 -6.43 12.86
C ALA A 161 -3.33 -6.66 11.76
N ILE A 162 -3.05 -5.66 10.91
CA ILE A 162 -2.24 -5.85 9.68
C ILE A 162 -0.97 -5.00 9.59
N LYS A 163 -0.84 -3.94 10.40
CA LYS A 163 0.36 -3.07 10.43
C LYS A 163 1.50 -3.72 11.23
N GLY A 164 2.73 -3.20 11.09
CA GLY A 164 3.92 -3.71 11.80
C GLY A 164 4.27 -5.15 11.42
N GLY A 165 4.42 -5.42 10.12
CA GLY A 165 4.79 -6.71 9.55
C GLY A 165 3.71 -7.79 9.63
N ARG A 166 2.55 -7.53 10.27
CA ARG A 166 1.51 -8.55 10.48
C ARG A 166 0.86 -9.03 9.19
N LEU A 167 0.82 -8.21 8.14
CA LEU A 167 0.31 -8.64 6.84
C LEU A 167 1.28 -9.59 6.13
N ALA A 168 2.59 -9.31 6.20
CA ALA A 168 3.61 -10.26 5.73
C ALA A 168 3.58 -11.56 6.54
N ARG A 169 3.37 -11.47 7.85
CA ARG A 169 3.19 -12.66 8.70
C ARG A 169 1.97 -13.49 8.30
N ALA A 170 0.86 -12.85 7.92
CA ALA A 170 -0.33 -13.55 7.44
C ALA A 170 -0.13 -14.23 6.07
N ALA A 171 0.77 -13.69 5.25
CA ALA A 171 1.17 -14.25 3.96
C ALA A 171 2.08 -15.48 4.06
N TYR A 172 2.77 -15.67 5.19
CA TYR A 172 3.69 -16.79 5.37
C TYR A 172 2.98 -18.15 5.16
N PRO A 173 3.57 -19.09 4.40
CA PRO A 173 4.96 -19.11 3.92
C PRO A 173 5.22 -18.50 2.53
N ALA A 174 4.25 -17.84 1.88
CA ALA A 174 4.48 -17.23 0.58
C ALA A 174 5.54 -16.13 0.61
N LYS A 175 6.26 -15.97 -0.51
CA LYS A 175 7.20 -14.86 -0.69
C LYS A 175 6.41 -13.56 -0.78
N VAL A 176 6.83 -12.54 -0.02
CA VAL A 176 6.27 -11.19 -0.09
C VAL A 176 7.29 -10.27 -0.76
N VAL A 177 6.91 -9.65 -1.88
CA VAL A 177 7.66 -8.58 -2.54
C VAL A 177 6.85 -7.30 -2.38
N ALA A 178 7.42 -6.29 -1.72
CA ALA A 178 6.76 -4.99 -1.55
C ALA A 178 7.41 -3.95 -2.47
N LEU A 179 6.63 -3.40 -3.39
CA LEU A 179 7.00 -2.23 -4.19
C LEU A 179 6.40 -1.00 -3.52
N MET A 180 7.26 -0.07 -3.09
CA MET A 180 6.86 1.09 -2.30
C MET A 180 7.23 2.40 -2.99
N ILE A 181 6.27 3.32 -3.10
CA ILE A 181 6.52 4.72 -3.46
C ILE A 181 6.43 5.56 -2.18
N SER A 182 7.59 6.04 -1.73
CA SER A 182 7.74 6.76 -0.47
C SER A 182 7.39 8.24 -0.60
N ASP A 183 6.57 8.73 0.33
CA ASP A 183 6.44 10.17 0.65
C ASP A 183 7.01 10.49 2.05
N VAL A 184 7.87 9.62 2.57
CA VAL A 184 8.51 9.72 3.88
C VAL A 184 9.98 10.11 3.71
N PRO A 185 10.46 11.21 4.32
CA PRO A 185 11.88 11.55 4.29
C PRO A 185 12.75 10.39 4.81
N GLY A 186 13.75 9.99 4.03
CA GLY A 186 14.68 8.90 4.38
C GLY A 186 14.16 7.49 4.09
N ASP A 187 12.98 7.35 3.48
CA ASP A 187 12.46 6.10 2.91
C ASP A 187 12.39 4.91 3.88
N ASP A 188 12.18 5.17 5.17
CA ASP A 188 11.97 4.11 6.17
C ASP A 188 10.66 3.35 5.88
N ALA A 189 10.81 2.15 5.32
CA ALA A 189 9.71 1.27 4.95
C ALA A 189 8.80 0.87 6.13
N SER A 190 9.29 0.91 7.37
CA SER A 190 8.50 0.62 8.57
C SER A 190 7.49 1.74 8.89
N ILE A 191 7.71 2.95 8.35
CA ILE A 191 6.87 4.13 8.51
C ILE A 191 5.83 4.21 7.39
N ILE A 192 6.20 3.85 6.16
CA ILE A 192 5.32 3.90 4.98
C ILE A 192 4.10 2.99 5.22
N ALA A 193 2.91 3.58 5.17
CA ALA A 193 1.65 2.90 5.50
C ALA A 193 1.63 2.21 6.89
N SER A 194 2.53 2.63 7.80
CA SER A 194 2.80 1.99 9.09
C SER A 194 3.33 0.54 8.97
N GLY A 195 4.09 0.26 7.91
CA GLY A 195 4.85 -0.97 7.71
C GLY A 195 4.01 -2.24 7.75
N PRO A 196 3.01 -2.44 6.87
CA PRO A 196 2.22 -3.67 6.88
C PRO A 196 3.04 -4.92 6.56
N THR A 197 4.12 -4.76 5.77
CA THR A 197 4.97 -5.85 5.28
C THR A 197 6.38 -5.86 5.87
N VAL A 198 6.68 -4.95 6.81
CA VAL A 198 8.00 -4.78 7.44
C VAL A 198 7.80 -4.66 8.96
N PRO A 199 8.58 -5.36 9.81
CA PRO A 199 8.47 -5.28 11.27
C PRO A 199 8.63 -3.84 11.81
#